data_AF-A0A8T5IB26-F1
#
_entry.id   AF-A0A8T5IB26-F1
#
_cell.length_a   1.000
_cell.length_b   1.000
_cell.length_c   1.000
_cell.angle_alpha   90.00
_cell.angle_beta   90.00
_cell.angle_gamma   90.00
#
_symmetry.space_group_name_H-M   'P 1'
#
loop_
_entity.id
_entity.type
_entity.pdbx_description
1 polymer ?
#
loop_
_entity_poly.entity_id
_entity_poly.type
_entity_poly.pdbx_seq_one_letter_code
_entity_poly.pdbx_strand_id
1 'polypeptide(L)'
;MVTAKVIQFRRGRKTFKPRHFLIEIPGVDDREAASKFVGKTVEWKSPGKEPTIIVGKVSSAHGGNGVVRAIFEKGLPGQAIGTDVEIGGSK
;
A
#
# COMPACT_ATOMS: atom_id res chain seq x y z
N MET A 1 7.90 2.99 -12.19
CA MET A 1 7.00 3.30 -11.06
C MET A 1 5.63 2.79 -11.43
N VAL A 2 4.92 2.16 -10.49
CA VAL A 2 3.58 1.60 -10.73
C VAL A 2 2.59 2.32 -9.82
N THR A 3 1.58 2.95 -10.41
CA THR A 3 0.50 3.58 -9.66
C THR A 3 -0.43 2.49 -9.15
N ALA A 4 -0.67 2.48 -7.85
CA ALA A 4 -1.50 1.52 -7.15
C ALA A 4 -2.46 2.26 -6.21
N LYS A 5 -3.51 1.60 -5.72
CA LYS A 5 -4.56 2.24 -4.91
C LYS A 5 -4.58 1.71 -3.49
N VAL A 6 -4.70 2.61 -2.51
CA VAL A 6 -4.88 2.23 -1.11
C VAL A 6 -6.33 1.81 -0.88
N ILE A 7 -6.57 0.54 -0.55
CA ILE A 7 -7.91 0.03 -0.28
C ILE A 7 -8.30 0.33 1.17
N GLN A 8 -7.54 -0.21 2.13
CA GLN A 8 -7.91 -0.13 3.54
C GLN A 8 -6.75 -0.47 4.47
N PHE A 9 -6.87 -0.08 5.74
CA PHE A 9 -6.03 -0.59 6.82
C PHE A 9 -6.24 -2.09 7.04
N ARG A 10 -5.18 -2.76 7.49
CA ARG A 10 -5.32 -4.10 8.08
C ARG A 10 -6.07 -3.98 9.40
N ARG A 11 -7.31 -4.46 9.42
CA ARG A 11 -8.18 -4.48 10.59
C ARG A 11 -8.78 -5.86 10.84
N GLY A 12 -9.03 -6.17 12.10
CA GLY A 12 -9.93 -7.22 12.56
C GLY A 12 -11.25 -6.61 13.05
N ARG A 13 -12.10 -7.43 13.69
CA ARG A 13 -13.45 -7.01 14.10
C ARG A 13 -13.47 -5.85 15.12
N LYS A 14 -12.45 -5.74 15.97
CA LYS A 14 -12.33 -4.68 17.01
C LYS A 14 -10.93 -4.05 17.08
N THR A 15 -10.03 -4.43 16.19
CA THR A 15 -8.62 -4.01 16.23
C THR A 15 -8.18 -3.55 14.86
N PHE A 16 -7.27 -2.58 14.80
CA PHE A 16 -6.64 -2.18 13.54
C PHE A 16 -5.15 -1.94 13.74
N LYS A 17 -4.40 -2.05 12.66
CA LYS A 17 -2.96 -1.78 12.64
C LYS A 17 -2.72 -0.51 11.81
N PRO A 18 -2.44 0.64 12.44
CA PRO A 18 -2.44 1.95 11.77
C PRO A 18 -1.36 2.11 10.70
N ARG A 19 -0.31 1.29 10.74
CA ARG A 19 0.81 1.35 9.77
C ARG A 19 0.69 0.35 8.63
N HIS A 20 -0.26 -0.57 8.70
CA HIS A 20 -0.42 -1.65 7.73
C HIS A 20 -1.59 -1.35 6.81
N PHE A 21 -1.32 -1.29 5.52
CA PHE A 21 -2.30 -1.00 4.49
C PHE A 21 -2.34 -2.10 3.44
N LEU A 22 -3.53 -2.26 2.87
CA LEU A 22 -3.81 -3.07 1.71
C LEU A 22 -3.76 -2.18 0.48
N ILE A 23 -2.97 -2.57 -0.49
CA ILE A 23 -2.77 -1.85 -1.74
C ILE A 23 -3.17 -2.76 -2.90
N GLU A 24 -4.04 -2.25 -3.74
CA GLU A 24 -4.44 -2.86 -5.00
C GLU A 24 -3.52 -2.39 -6.11
N ILE A 25 -2.96 -3.33 -6.86
CA ILE A 25 -2.11 -3.01 -8.00
C ILE A 25 -2.93 -3.29 -9.26
N PRO A 26 -3.14 -2.30 -10.14
CA PRO A 26 -3.92 -2.50 -11.36
C PRO A 26 -3.25 -3.52 -12.26
N GLY A 27 -4.04 -4.48 -12.77
CA GLY A 27 -3.56 -5.56 -13.64
C GLY A 27 -2.86 -6.71 -12.90
N VAL A 28 -2.97 -6.77 -11.58
CA VAL A 28 -2.47 -7.86 -10.75
C VAL A 28 -3.65 -8.48 -10.01
N ASP A 29 -4.16 -9.59 -10.54
CA ASP A 29 -5.32 -10.29 -9.98
C ASP A 29 -4.92 -11.57 -9.22
N ASP A 30 -3.66 -11.99 -9.36
CA ASP A 30 -3.13 -13.23 -8.77
C ASP A 30 -2.11 -12.98 -7.66
N ARG A 31 -2.11 -13.90 -6.68
CA ARG A 31 -1.14 -13.89 -5.57
C ARG A 31 0.31 -13.97 -6.05
N GLU A 32 0.58 -14.76 -7.09
CA GLU A 32 1.94 -14.94 -7.63
C GLU A 32 2.46 -13.65 -8.26
N ALA A 33 1.61 -12.95 -9.03
CA ALA A 33 1.93 -11.67 -9.61
C ALA A 33 2.15 -10.60 -8.52
N ALA A 34 1.30 -10.57 -7.48
CA ALA A 34 1.46 -9.68 -6.33
C ALA A 34 2.75 -9.93 -5.54
N SER A 35 3.21 -11.18 -5.48
CA SER A 35 4.43 -11.56 -4.79
C SER A 35 5.69 -10.93 -5.42
N LYS A 36 5.65 -10.62 -6.72
CA LYS A 36 6.74 -9.91 -7.43
C LYS A 36 6.92 -8.46 -6.96
N PHE A 37 5.95 -7.91 -6.24
CA PHE A 37 6.03 -6.57 -5.68
C PHE A 37 6.50 -6.56 -4.22
N VAL A 38 6.65 -7.73 -3.60
CA VAL A 38 7.17 -7.84 -2.24
C VAL A 38 8.61 -7.34 -2.18
N GLY A 39 8.92 -6.54 -1.17
CA GLY A 39 10.24 -5.94 -1.00
C GLY A 39 10.39 -4.55 -1.64
N LYS A 40 9.49 -4.16 -2.54
CA LYS A 40 9.51 -2.84 -3.19
C LYS A 40 9.14 -1.73 -2.22
N THR A 41 9.65 -0.53 -2.49
CA THR A 41 9.29 0.69 -1.78
C THR A 41 7.95 1.20 -2.28
N VAL A 42 7.13 1.71 -1.36
CA VAL A 42 5.88 2.37 -1.68
C VAL A 42 5.87 3.77 -1.08
N GLU A 43 5.37 4.72 -1.85
CA GLU A 43 5.32 6.13 -1.46
C GLU A 43 3.89 6.63 -1.57
N TRP A 44 3.39 7.20 -0.47
CA TRP A 44 2.10 7.88 -0.44
C TRP A 44 2.32 9.39 -0.40
N LYS A 45 1.62 10.12 -1.26
CA LYS A 45 1.65 11.58 -1.31
C LYS A 45 0.36 12.13 -0.72
N SER A 46 0.47 12.97 0.31
CA SER A 46 -0.70 13.61 0.90
C SER A 46 -1.36 14.57 -0.10
N PRO A 47 -2.69 14.49 -0.30
CA PRO A 47 -3.42 15.50 -1.07
C PRO A 47 -3.45 16.81 -0.26
N GLY A 48 -2.73 17.83 -0.71
CA GLY A 48 -2.64 19.13 -0.02
C GLY A 48 -1.70 20.12 -0.71
N LYS A 49 -1.72 21.38 -0.26
CA LYS A 49 -0.80 22.44 -0.75
C LYS A 49 0.67 22.13 -0.46
N GLU A 50 0.93 21.46 0.67
CA GLU A 50 2.25 20.95 1.05
C GLU A 50 2.19 19.41 1.11
N PRO A 51 2.55 18.72 0.00
CA PRO A 51 2.45 17.27 -0.06
C PRO A 51 3.53 16.63 0.82
N THR A 52 3.10 16.05 1.94
CA THR A 52 3.98 15.17 2.72
C THR A 52 4.09 13.82 2.03
N ILE A 53 5.31 13.37 1.80
CA ILE A 53 5.59 12.03 1.29
C ILE A 53 5.79 11.10 2.50
N ILE A 54 5.01 10.03 2.55
CA ILE A 54 5.17 8.96 3.54
C ILE A 54 5.65 7.72 2.81
N VAL A 55 6.84 7.26 3.18
CA VAL A 55 7.46 6.08 2.59
C VAL A 55 7.09 4.84 3.39
N GLY A 56 7.04 3.72 2.69
CA GLY A 56 6.79 2.40 3.22
C GLY A 56 7.42 1.31 2.37
N LYS A 57 7.22 0.08 2.79
CA LYS A 57 7.69 -1.11 2.10
C LYS A 57 6.56 -2.11 1.92
N VAL A 58 6.51 -2.73 0.74
CA VAL A 58 5.63 -3.87 0.48
C VAL A 58 6.19 -5.08 1.22
N SER A 59 5.41 -5.61 2.17
CA SER A 59 5.81 -6.67 3.07
C SER A 59 5.43 -8.07 2.58
N SER A 60 4.23 -8.24 2.00
CA SER A 60 3.74 -9.56 1.58
C SER A 60 2.50 -9.44 0.70
N ALA A 61 2.27 -10.39 -0.22
CA ALA A 61 0.98 -10.53 -0.89
C ALA A 61 -0.14 -10.92 0.09
N HIS A 62 -1.34 -10.37 -0.09
CA HIS A 62 -2.51 -10.54 0.78
C HIS A 62 -3.69 -11.13 0.00
N GLY A 63 -4.22 -12.27 0.47
CA GLY A 63 -5.32 -12.95 -0.19
C GLY A 63 -4.93 -13.58 -1.53
N GLY A 64 -5.95 -13.85 -2.35
CA GLY A 64 -5.85 -14.41 -3.71
C GLY A 64 -5.96 -13.36 -4.82
N ASN A 65 -6.65 -12.23 -4.57
CA ASN A 65 -7.01 -11.23 -5.58
C ASN A 65 -5.88 -10.23 -5.92
N GLY A 66 -4.62 -10.65 -5.85
CA GLY A 66 -3.49 -9.80 -6.24
C GLY A 66 -3.21 -8.55 -5.37
N VAL A 67 -3.85 -8.42 -4.20
CA VAL A 67 -3.61 -7.33 -3.25
C VAL A 67 -2.28 -7.51 -2.52
N VAL A 68 -1.56 -6.42 -2.22
CA VAL A 68 -0.34 -6.45 -1.41
C VAL A 68 -0.52 -5.74 -0.08
N ARG A 69 0.23 -6.19 0.94
CA ARG A 69 0.32 -5.53 2.24
C ARG A 69 1.55 -4.64 2.27
N ALA A 70 1.35 -3.35 2.47
CA ALA A 70 2.40 -2.38 2.73
C ALA A 70 2.48 -2.00 4.22
N ILE A 71 3.70 -1.73 4.66
CA ILE A 71 4.00 -1.21 5.99
C ILE A 71 4.67 0.14 5.80
N PHE A 72 4.01 1.20 6.25
CA PHE A 72 4.54 2.56 6.19
C PHE A 72 5.34 2.90 7.45
N GLU A 73 6.30 3.82 7.31
CA GLU A 73 7.09 4.34 8.42
C GLU A 73 6.21 5.07 9.43
N LYS A 74 5.30 5.90 8.91
CA LYS A 74 4.25 6.58 9.68
C LYS A 74 2.89 6.02 9.27
N GLY A 75 1.94 5.99 10.20
CA GLY A 75 0.56 5.63 9.86
C GLY A 75 -0.02 6.67 8.90
N LEU A 76 -0.76 6.23 7.88
CA LEU A 76 -1.46 7.16 6.99
C LEU A 76 -2.76 7.62 7.67
N PRO A 77 -3.20 8.87 7.44
CA PRO A 77 -4.51 9.33 7.88
C PRO A 77 -5.62 8.53 7.20
N GLY A 78 -6.82 8.49 7.79
CA GLY A 78 -7.97 7.79 7.20
C GLY A 78 -8.34 8.30 5.79
N GLN A 79 -8.02 9.54 5.49
CA GLN A 79 -8.18 10.18 4.18
C GLN A 79 -7.33 9.54 3.07
N ALA A 80 -6.31 8.75 3.42
CA ALA A 80 -5.49 8.04 2.45
C ALA A 80 -6.25 6.88 1.78
N ILE A 81 -7.36 6.40 2.34
CA ILE A 81 -8.17 5.35 1.71
C ILE A 81 -8.74 5.86 0.38
N GLY A 82 -8.58 5.07 -0.69
CA GLY A 82 -9.04 5.39 -2.04
C GLY A 82 -8.06 6.22 -2.87
N THR A 83 -7.02 6.78 -2.23
CA THR A 83 -5.97 7.56 -2.91
C THR A 83 -4.91 6.67 -3.52
N ASP A 84 -4.14 7.24 -4.45
CA ASP A 84 -3.11 6.53 -5.17
C ASP A 84 -1.76 6.58 -4.43
N VAL A 85 -0.98 5.53 -4.64
CA VAL A 85 0.37 5.33 -4.13
C VAL A 85 1.27 4.91 -5.26
N GLU A 86 2.55 5.28 -5.16
CA GLU A 86 3.54 4.90 -6.15
C GLU A 86 4.39 3.76 -5.60
N ILE A 87 4.38 2.63 -6.30
CA ILE A 87 5.28 1.51 -6.02
C ILE A 87 6.53 1.68 -6.89
N GLY A 88 7.64 1.95 -6.22
CA GLY A 88 8.96 2.07 -6.83
C GLY A 88 9.63 0.71 -7.09
N GLY A 89 10.75 0.73 -7.79
CA GLY A 89 11.66 -0.41 -7.84
C GLY A 89 12.58 -0.38 -6.62
N SER A 90 12.81 -1.52 -5.98
CA SER A 90 13.97 -1.65 -5.08
C SER A 90 15.25 -1.53 -5.91
N LYS A 91 16.22 -0.79 -5.35
CA LYS A 91 17.59 -0.70 -5.84
C LYS A 91 18.22 -2.08 -5.99
#